data_AF-E2E8H7-F1
#
_entry.id   AF-E2E8H7-F1
#
_cell.length_a   1.000
_cell.length_b   1.000
_cell.length_c   1.000
_cell.angle_alpha   90.00
_cell.angle_beta   90.00
_cell.angle_gamma   90.00
#
_symmetry.space_group_name_H-M   'P 1'
#
loop_
_entity.id
_entity.type
_entity.pdbx_description
1 polymer ?
#
loop_
_entity_poly.entity_id
_entity_poly.type
_entity_poly.pdbx_seq_one_letter_code
_entity_poly.pdbx_strand_id
1 'polypeptide(L)'
;LSPDGFIAKILFLGKIFPNLADAQAVFSPVMQGSTNIMAILIVFLVARNLAIFFKQDDLLCGLTAIGAFFIVYTPYTVIDDVTYMTIKFLGAQGLFVAIIVAIITGEVFSRLARSPRLMIKMPEQVPPAVARSFKVLIPVIIITILFTVINYLITLVAPEGLNDLVYTVIQAPLKDMGTNVFSVIIIGLVSNLLWVLGIHGPNTVAAIRDTIFTEPNLDNLSYVAQHGSAWGAPYPATWAGLNDGFANYGGSGMTLGLLIAIFIASRRADYRDIAKLSIAPGIFNINEPVIFGLPIVLNPIMVIPFIITPAINTLIGY
;
A
#
# COMPACT_ATOMS: atom_id res chain seq x y z
N LEU A 1 -2.23 22.79 -2.16
CA LEU A 1 -3.55 23.27 -2.57
C LEU A 1 -3.36 24.51 -3.42
N SER A 2 -3.42 24.35 -4.75
CA SER A 2 -3.54 25.51 -5.63
C SER A 2 -4.78 26.32 -5.24
N PRO A 3 -4.71 27.67 -5.17
CA PRO A 3 -5.89 28.51 -4.99
C PRO A 3 -6.99 28.23 -6.02
N ASP A 4 -6.58 27.76 -7.21
CA ASP A 4 -7.48 27.39 -8.31
C ASP A 4 -7.94 25.94 -8.30
N GLY A 5 -7.45 25.14 -7.35
CA GLY A 5 -7.80 23.73 -7.21
C GLY A 5 -9.27 23.53 -6.88
N PHE A 6 -9.83 22.39 -7.31
CA PHE A 6 -11.25 22.06 -7.15
C PHE A 6 -11.76 22.24 -5.70
N ILE A 7 -11.03 21.69 -4.72
CA ILE A 7 -11.39 21.80 -3.30
C ILE A 7 -11.28 23.24 -2.79
N ALA A 8 -10.26 23.99 -3.22
CA ALA A 8 -10.10 25.38 -2.81
C ALA A 8 -11.25 26.25 -3.33
N LYS A 9 -11.75 25.96 -4.54
CA LYS A 9 -12.90 26.64 -5.15
C LYS A 9 -14.22 26.28 -4.45
N ILE A 10 -14.51 25.00 -4.22
CA ILE A 10 -15.79 24.58 -3.65
C ILE A 10 -15.94 24.99 -2.18
N LEU A 11 -14.84 25.04 -1.42
CA LEU A 11 -14.82 25.46 -0.01
C LEU A 11 -14.49 26.95 0.16
N PHE A 12 -14.34 27.70 -0.93
CA PHE A 12 -13.96 29.11 -0.93
C PHE A 12 -12.69 29.42 -0.10
N LEU A 13 -11.72 28.49 -0.07
CA LEU A 13 -10.55 28.59 0.80
C LEU A 13 -9.71 29.83 0.52
N GLY A 14 -9.63 30.29 -0.72
CA GLY A 14 -8.93 31.53 -1.06
C GLY A 14 -9.56 32.79 -0.45
N LYS A 15 -10.86 32.78 -0.12
CA LYS A 15 -11.53 33.89 0.59
C LYS A 15 -11.29 33.84 2.10
N ILE A 16 -11.16 32.64 2.65
CA ILE A 16 -10.97 32.40 4.10
C ILE A 16 -9.49 32.52 4.47
N PHE A 17 -8.60 32.09 3.58
CA PHE A 17 -7.14 32.08 3.73
C PHE A 17 -6.48 32.67 2.47
N PRO A 18 -6.29 34.00 2.42
CA PRO A 18 -5.76 34.69 1.23
C PRO A 18 -4.36 34.22 0.80
N ASN A 19 -3.54 33.77 1.75
CA ASN A 19 -2.18 33.28 1.52
C ASN A 19 -2.11 31.75 1.43
N LEU A 20 -3.18 31.08 0.94
CA LEU A 20 -3.27 29.61 0.92
C LEU A 20 -2.09 28.93 0.21
N ALA A 21 -1.60 29.53 -0.88
CA ALA A 21 -0.46 29.01 -1.63
C ALA A 21 0.84 29.07 -0.81
N ASP A 22 1.11 30.18 -0.12
CA ASP A 22 2.29 30.32 0.73
C ASP A 22 2.18 29.42 1.98
N ALA A 23 0.99 29.35 2.56
CA ALA A 23 0.69 28.47 3.69
C ALA A 23 0.81 26.98 3.34
N GLN A 24 0.64 26.59 2.06
CA GLN A 24 0.87 25.22 1.61
C GLN A 24 2.31 24.78 1.87
N ALA A 25 3.29 25.67 1.77
CA ALA A 25 4.69 25.33 2.01
C ALA A 25 4.90 24.71 3.40
N VAL A 26 4.12 25.16 4.41
CA VAL A 26 4.12 24.62 5.78
C VAL A 26 3.75 23.14 5.83
N PHE A 27 2.94 22.67 4.88
CA PHE A 27 2.53 21.26 4.80
C PHE A 27 3.45 20.39 3.94
N SER A 28 4.42 20.97 3.23
CA SER A 28 5.37 20.18 2.42
C SER A 28 6.17 19.14 3.22
N PRO A 29 6.60 19.42 4.48
CA PRO A 29 7.21 18.41 5.34
C PRO A 29 6.32 17.20 5.67
N VAL A 30 5.00 17.32 5.58
CA VAL A 30 4.08 16.19 5.82
C VAL A 30 4.33 15.07 4.82
N MET A 31 4.57 15.41 3.54
CA MET A 31 4.92 14.43 2.51
C MET A 31 6.26 13.75 2.81
N GLN A 32 7.23 14.51 3.32
CA GLN A 32 8.53 13.96 3.71
C GLN A 32 8.40 12.98 4.87
N GLY A 33 7.59 13.30 5.88
CA GLY A 33 7.33 12.45 7.05
C GLY A 33 6.30 11.34 6.85
N SER A 34 5.74 11.17 5.65
CA SER A 34 4.74 10.15 5.36
C SER A 34 5.10 9.31 4.13
N THR A 35 4.93 9.85 2.92
CA THR A 35 5.12 9.10 1.67
C THR A 35 6.57 8.79 1.38
N ASN A 36 7.49 9.69 1.74
CA ASN A 36 8.91 9.55 1.40
C ASN A 36 9.68 8.65 2.38
N ILE A 37 9.03 8.15 3.43
CA ILE A 37 9.59 7.16 4.36
C ILE A 37 8.79 5.85 4.38
N MET A 38 7.89 5.68 3.41
CA MET A 38 6.95 4.55 3.37
C MET A 38 7.65 3.18 3.38
N ALA A 39 8.78 3.02 2.70
CA ALA A 39 9.54 1.77 2.70
C ALA A 39 10.02 1.39 4.12
N ILE A 40 10.44 2.39 4.92
CA ILE A 40 10.88 2.19 6.31
C ILE A 40 9.70 1.71 7.18
N LEU A 41 8.53 2.33 7.00
CA LEU A 41 7.32 1.94 7.74
C LEU A 41 6.88 0.52 7.37
N ILE A 42 6.91 0.19 6.08
CA ILE A 42 6.48 -1.11 5.58
C ILE A 42 7.44 -2.22 5.99
N VAL A 43 8.77 -2.00 5.93
CA VAL A 43 9.72 -3.03 6.35
C VAL A 43 9.51 -3.40 7.82
N PHE A 44 9.28 -2.39 8.67
CA PHE A 44 8.95 -2.60 10.08
C PHE A 44 7.62 -3.34 10.26
N LEU A 45 6.55 -2.84 9.65
CA LEU A 45 5.19 -3.36 9.87
C LEU A 45 5.04 -4.79 9.34
N VAL A 46 5.62 -5.13 8.18
CA VAL A 46 5.53 -6.48 7.62
C VAL A 46 6.28 -7.48 8.51
N ALA A 47 7.53 -7.17 8.90
CA ALA A 47 8.32 -8.05 9.76
C ALA A 47 7.69 -8.21 11.16
N ARG A 48 7.17 -7.10 11.72
CA ARG A 48 6.44 -7.09 12.98
C ARG A 48 5.21 -7.98 12.92
N ASN A 49 4.36 -7.81 11.91
CA ASN A 49 3.13 -8.61 11.77
C ASN A 49 3.44 -10.10 11.55
N LEU A 50 4.52 -10.42 10.85
CA LEU A 50 4.97 -11.80 10.68
C LEU A 50 5.45 -12.42 12.01
N ALA A 51 6.17 -11.64 12.83
CA ALA A 51 6.54 -12.08 14.18
C ALA A 51 5.33 -12.26 15.10
N ILE A 52 4.31 -11.39 15.02
CA ILE A 52 3.03 -11.56 15.75
C ILE A 52 2.37 -12.88 15.35
N PHE A 53 2.26 -13.14 14.04
CA PHE A 53 1.71 -14.38 13.50
C PHE A 53 2.45 -15.62 14.05
N PHE A 54 3.77 -15.55 14.14
CA PHE A 54 4.60 -16.63 14.68
C PHE A 54 4.75 -16.64 16.20
N LYS A 55 4.07 -15.73 16.92
CA LYS A 55 4.08 -15.57 18.38
C LYS A 55 5.50 -15.29 18.92
N GLN A 56 6.24 -14.43 18.25
CA GLN A 56 7.60 -14.02 18.61
C GLN A 56 7.66 -12.54 19.00
N ASP A 57 8.85 -12.05 19.35
CA ASP A 57 9.06 -10.66 19.72
C ASP A 57 8.86 -9.73 18.51
N ASP A 58 7.72 -9.04 18.48
CA ASP A 58 7.25 -8.26 17.35
C ASP A 58 8.07 -6.99 17.14
N LEU A 59 8.34 -6.25 18.22
CA LEU A 59 9.11 -5.00 18.18
C LEU A 59 10.56 -5.26 17.76
N LEU A 60 11.23 -6.24 18.38
CA LEU A 60 12.64 -6.51 18.06
C LEU A 60 12.80 -7.08 16.65
N CYS A 61 11.84 -7.90 16.18
CA CYS A 61 11.81 -8.33 14.79
C CYS A 61 11.69 -7.15 13.81
N GLY A 62 10.72 -6.25 14.04
CA GLY A 62 10.52 -5.07 13.21
C GLY A 62 11.74 -4.15 13.17
N LEU A 63 12.35 -3.87 14.32
CA LEU A 63 13.58 -3.06 14.40
C LEU A 63 14.77 -3.74 13.69
N THR A 64 14.87 -5.07 13.81
CA THR A 64 15.89 -5.84 13.08
C THR A 64 15.70 -5.72 11.57
N ALA A 65 14.45 -5.71 11.09
CA ALA A 65 14.15 -5.58 9.67
C ALA A 65 14.50 -4.19 9.12
N ILE A 66 14.32 -3.11 9.92
CA ILE A 66 14.82 -1.78 9.56
C ILE A 66 16.35 -1.83 9.41
N GLY A 67 17.06 -2.41 10.38
CA GLY A 67 18.52 -2.56 10.32
C GLY A 67 18.96 -3.34 9.08
N ALA A 68 18.32 -4.48 8.81
CA ALA A 68 18.55 -5.30 7.62
C ALA A 68 18.32 -4.52 6.32
N PHE A 69 17.29 -3.68 6.25
CA PHE A 69 16.99 -2.85 5.08
C PHE A 69 18.09 -1.83 4.82
N PHE A 70 18.60 -1.18 5.86
CA PHE A 70 19.72 -0.25 5.72
C PHE A 70 21.06 -0.94 5.40
N ILE A 71 21.24 -2.21 5.76
CA ILE A 71 22.43 -2.99 5.38
C ILE A 71 22.48 -3.26 3.87
N VAL A 72 21.32 -3.52 3.24
CA VAL A 72 21.21 -3.75 1.78
C VAL A 72 20.84 -2.49 1.00
N TYR A 73 20.78 -1.34 1.67
CA TYR A 73 20.41 -0.09 1.02
C TYR A 73 21.47 0.33 0.01
N THR A 74 21.07 1.19 -0.93
CA THR A 74 21.97 1.68 -1.99
C THR A 74 23.24 2.26 -1.38
N PRO A 75 24.43 1.96 -1.96
CA PRO A 75 25.69 2.41 -1.42
C PRO A 75 25.71 3.93 -1.17
N TYR A 76 26.31 4.32 -0.04
CA TYR A 76 26.52 5.73 0.29
C TYR A 76 27.52 6.35 -0.67
N THR A 77 27.25 7.56 -1.12
CA THR A 77 28.14 8.33 -1.99
C THR A 77 28.90 9.35 -1.16
N VAL A 78 30.22 9.43 -1.34
CA VAL A 78 31.04 10.47 -0.71
C VAL A 78 31.24 11.60 -1.71
N ILE A 79 30.79 12.80 -1.36
CA ILE A 79 30.99 14.03 -2.13
C ILE A 79 31.62 15.03 -1.17
N ASP A 80 32.77 15.61 -1.54
CA ASP A 80 33.49 16.60 -0.71
C ASP A 80 33.70 16.13 0.75
N ASP A 81 34.15 14.89 0.95
CA ASP A 81 34.34 14.23 2.25
C ASP A 81 33.08 14.09 3.14
N VAL A 82 31.90 14.34 2.58
CA VAL A 82 30.61 14.14 3.25
C VAL A 82 29.92 12.90 2.68
N THR A 83 29.48 12.02 3.57
CA THR A 83 28.74 10.80 3.21
C THR A 83 27.26 11.11 3.03
N TYR A 84 26.76 10.91 1.80
CA TYR A 84 25.35 11.09 1.44
C TYR A 84 24.66 9.74 1.25
N MET A 85 23.40 9.68 1.65
CA MET A 85 22.49 8.58 1.38
C MET A 85 21.36 9.09 0.48
N THR A 86 21.11 8.40 -0.63
CA THR A 86 19.96 8.74 -1.47
C THR A 86 18.65 8.48 -0.72
N ILE A 87 17.68 9.37 -0.87
CA ILE A 87 16.32 9.18 -0.33
C ILE A 87 15.39 8.46 -1.32
N LYS A 88 15.88 8.16 -2.54
CA LYS A 88 15.12 7.55 -3.64
C LYS A 88 14.32 6.32 -3.20
N PHE A 89 14.95 5.43 -2.45
CA PHE A 89 14.36 4.15 -2.05
C PHE A 89 13.76 4.17 -0.62
N LEU A 90 13.62 5.33 0.01
CA LEU A 90 12.89 5.44 1.29
C LEU A 90 11.37 5.51 1.09
N GLY A 91 10.91 5.94 -0.10
CA GLY A 91 9.50 5.99 -0.50
C GLY A 91 9.04 4.76 -1.28
N ALA A 92 8.11 4.94 -2.22
CA ALA A 92 7.51 3.84 -3.00
C ALA A 92 8.52 3.04 -3.83
N GLN A 93 9.61 3.64 -4.30
CA GLN A 93 10.62 2.93 -5.10
C GLN A 93 11.38 1.86 -4.33
N GLY A 94 11.43 1.94 -3.00
CA GLY A 94 12.04 0.91 -2.16
C GLY A 94 11.06 -0.12 -1.60
N LEU A 95 9.77 -0.03 -1.94
CA LEU A 95 8.72 -0.83 -1.32
C LEU A 95 8.92 -2.34 -1.54
N PHE A 96 9.34 -2.73 -2.74
CA PHE A 96 9.62 -4.13 -3.07
C PHE A 96 10.74 -4.72 -2.21
N VAL A 97 11.88 -4.01 -2.12
CA VAL A 97 13.01 -4.47 -1.29
C VAL A 97 12.62 -4.46 0.18
N ALA A 98 11.90 -3.45 0.65
CA ALA A 98 11.36 -3.39 2.00
C ALA A 98 10.52 -4.63 2.34
N ILE A 99 9.61 -5.05 1.44
CA ILE A 99 8.77 -6.25 1.63
C ILE A 99 9.64 -7.52 1.64
N ILE A 100 10.58 -7.68 0.70
CA ILE A 100 11.47 -8.84 0.63
C ILE A 100 12.31 -8.97 1.91
N VAL A 101 12.96 -7.87 2.31
CA VAL A 101 13.78 -7.80 3.53
C VAL A 101 12.93 -8.11 4.76
N ALA A 102 11.70 -7.56 4.84
CA ALA A 102 10.81 -7.78 5.97
C ALA A 102 10.34 -9.23 6.08
N ILE A 103 9.97 -9.86 4.96
CA ILE A 103 9.53 -11.26 4.95
C ILE A 103 10.68 -12.17 5.36
N ILE A 104 11.87 -11.99 4.76
CA ILE A 104 13.06 -12.78 5.10
C ILE A 104 13.41 -12.58 6.57
N THR A 105 13.46 -11.34 7.04
CA THR A 105 13.75 -11.02 8.44
C THR A 105 12.72 -11.65 9.36
N GLY A 106 11.42 -11.45 9.12
CA GLY A 106 10.36 -11.94 9.98
C GLY A 106 10.31 -13.47 10.06
N GLU A 107 10.53 -14.16 8.94
CA GLU A 107 10.58 -15.63 8.89
C GLU A 107 11.82 -16.16 9.61
N VAL A 108 13.01 -15.65 9.25
CA VAL A 108 14.29 -16.12 9.82
C VAL A 108 14.35 -15.79 11.31
N PHE A 109 14.05 -14.55 11.70
CA PHE A 109 13.97 -14.14 13.11
C PHE A 109 13.06 -15.07 13.89
N SER A 110 11.85 -15.32 13.38
CA SER A 110 10.87 -16.11 14.12
C SER A 110 11.27 -17.56 14.26
N ARG A 111 11.93 -18.14 13.24
CA ARG A 111 12.46 -19.51 13.31
C ARG A 111 13.63 -19.62 14.29
N LEU A 112 14.56 -18.66 14.27
CA LEU A 112 15.71 -18.65 15.17
C LEU A 112 15.28 -18.42 16.63
N ALA A 113 14.34 -17.50 16.87
CA ALA A 113 13.83 -17.17 18.19
C ALA A 113 13.02 -18.32 18.84
N ARG A 114 12.53 -19.28 18.05
CA ARG A 114 11.89 -20.51 18.57
C ARG A 114 12.90 -21.50 19.15
N SER A 115 14.17 -21.42 18.77
CA SER A 115 15.19 -22.36 19.21
C SER A 115 15.76 -21.94 20.58
N PRO A 116 15.56 -22.73 21.65
CA PRO A 116 16.10 -22.39 22.97
C PRO A 116 17.63 -22.31 23.01
N ARG A 117 18.31 -22.96 22.06
CA ARG A 117 19.78 -22.96 21.95
C ARG A 117 20.34 -21.64 21.41
N LEU A 118 19.52 -20.88 20.69
CA LEU A 118 19.89 -19.58 20.13
C LEU A 118 19.41 -18.43 21.02
N MET A 119 18.88 -18.74 22.21
CA MET A 119 18.37 -17.73 23.14
C MET A 119 19.34 -17.57 24.31
N ILE A 120 19.64 -16.32 24.63
CA ILE A 120 20.46 -15.99 25.81
C ILE A 120 19.53 -15.91 27.03
N LYS A 121 19.79 -16.73 28.04
CA LYS A 121 19.06 -16.69 29.32
C LYS A 121 19.78 -15.75 30.26
N MET A 122 19.06 -14.75 30.76
CA MET A 122 19.56 -13.85 31.79
C MET A 122 19.18 -14.34 33.19
N PRO A 123 20.01 -14.08 34.21
CA PRO A 123 19.65 -14.29 35.62
C PRO A 123 18.41 -13.51 36.02
N GLU A 124 17.69 -13.98 37.04
CA GLU A 124 16.47 -13.34 37.54
C GLU A 124 16.70 -11.92 38.09
N GLN A 125 17.92 -11.58 38.47
CA GLN A 125 18.30 -10.25 38.95
C GLN A 125 18.36 -9.19 37.84
N VAL A 126 18.34 -9.60 36.57
CA VAL A 126 18.44 -8.68 35.42
C VAL A 126 17.08 -8.08 35.10
N PRO A 127 16.97 -6.74 34.96
CA PRO A 127 15.71 -6.08 34.61
C PRO A 127 15.05 -6.68 33.34
N PRO A 128 13.71 -6.83 33.30
CA PRO A 128 13.01 -7.48 32.19
C PRO A 128 13.31 -6.89 30.82
N ALA A 129 13.49 -5.57 30.72
CA ALA A 129 13.81 -4.90 29.47
C ALA A 129 15.19 -5.33 28.90
N VAL A 130 16.19 -5.47 29.77
CA VAL A 130 17.54 -5.92 29.38
C VAL A 130 17.50 -7.39 29.00
N ALA A 131 16.82 -8.22 29.80
CA ALA A 131 16.65 -9.65 29.50
C ALA A 131 15.98 -9.88 28.14
N ARG A 132 14.96 -9.08 27.80
CA ARG A 132 14.27 -9.14 26.50
C ARG A 132 15.21 -8.86 25.33
N SER A 133 16.03 -7.81 25.39
CA SER A 133 16.96 -7.46 24.31
C SER A 133 18.04 -8.53 24.08
N PHE A 134 18.59 -9.09 25.16
CA PHE A 134 19.62 -10.13 25.03
C PHE A 134 19.06 -11.49 24.59
N LYS A 135 17.81 -11.81 24.96
CA LYS A 135 17.14 -13.07 24.62
C LYS A 135 17.21 -13.40 23.13
N VAL A 136 17.11 -12.39 22.26
CA VAL A 136 17.10 -12.54 20.79
C VAL A 136 18.39 -12.04 20.12
N LEU A 137 19.45 -11.74 20.89
CA LEU A 137 20.68 -11.17 20.36
C LEU A 137 21.34 -12.04 19.28
N ILE A 138 21.40 -13.36 19.49
CA ILE A 138 21.98 -14.29 18.52
C ILE A 138 21.15 -14.32 17.21
N PRO A 139 19.81 -14.46 17.25
CA PRO A 139 18.97 -14.28 16.06
C PRO A 139 19.24 -12.98 15.30
N VAL A 140 19.36 -11.85 16.01
CA VAL A 140 19.66 -10.55 15.40
C VAL A 140 21.03 -10.57 14.71
N ILE A 141 22.08 -11.06 15.38
CA ILE A 141 23.43 -11.17 14.81
C ILE A 141 23.42 -12.01 13.53
N ILE A 142 22.75 -13.16 13.53
CA ILE A 142 22.67 -14.04 12.36
C ILE A 142 22.00 -13.32 11.18
N ILE A 143 20.94 -12.57 11.42
CA ILE A 143 20.23 -11.81 10.38
C ILE A 143 21.10 -10.67 9.84
N THR A 144 21.77 -9.93 10.71
CA THR A 144 22.71 -8.88 10.31
C THR A 144 23.79 -9.46 9.39
N ILE A 145 24.43 -10.56 9.79
CA ILE A 145 25.46 -11.23 8.97
C ILE A 145 24.87 -11.72 7.65
N LEU A 146 23.69 -12.32 7.67
CA LEU A 146 22.99 -12.78 6.47
C LEU A 146 22.80 -11.64 5.46
N PHE A 147 22.26 -10.50 5.88
CA PHE A 147 22.05 -9.37 4.98
C PHE A 147 23.35 -8.69 4.55
N THR A 148 24.39 -8.68 5.39
CA THR A 148 25.72 -8.20 5.01
C THR A 148 26.31 -9.07 3.89
N VAL A 149 26.23 -10.40 4.02
CA VAL A 149 26.70 -11.33 2.97
C VAL A 149 25.89 -11.19 1.70
N ILE A 150 24.56 -11.09 1.81
CA ILE A 150 23.67 -10.86 0.66
C ILE A 150 24.06 -9.55 -0.05
N ASN A 151 24.24 -8.46 0.69
CA ASN A 151 24.62 -7.17 0.11
C ASN A 151 25.95 -7.27 -0.63
N TYR A 152 26.97 -7.87 0.00
CA TYR A 152 28.28 -8.06 -0.63
C TYR A 152 28.19 -8.87 -1.92
N LEU A 153 27.46 -9.99 -1.92
CA LEU A 153 27.32 -10.82 -3.13
C LEU A 153 26.58 -10.09 -4.26
N ILE A 154 25.59 -9.25 -3.92
CA ILE A 154 24.86 -8.46 -4.91
C ILE A 154 25.76 -7.39 -5.50
N THR A 155 26.54 -6.68 -4.69
CA THR A 155 27.40 -5.59 -5.18
C THR A 155 28.51 -6.08 -6.12
N LEU A 156 28.86 -7.38 -6.08
CA LEU A 156 29.77 -7.99 -7.06
C LEU A 156 29.20 -8.02 -8.49
N VAL A 157 27.87 -8.10 -8.65
CA VAL A 157 27.19 -8.22 -9.96
C VAL A 157 26.32 -7.01 -10.31
N ALA A 158 25.90 -6.24 -9.31
CA ALA A 158 25.09 -5.04 -9.42
C ALA A 158 25.67 -3.94 -8.51
N PRO A 159 26.65 -3.15 -8.99
CA PRO A 159 27.35 -2.15 -8.19
C PRO A 159 26.45 -1.09 -7.56
N GLU A 160 25.32 -0.76 -8.19
CA GLU A 160 24.32 0.20 -7.70
C GLU A 160 23.47 -0.35 -6.52
N GLY A 161 23.67 -1.62 -6.15
CA GLY A 161 23.06 -2.27 -4.99
C GLY A 161 21.70 -2.91 -5.26
N LEU A 162 21.17 -3.57 -4.21
CA LEU A 162 19.96 -4.39 -4.30
C LEU A 162 18.72 -3.58 -4.72
N ASN A 163 18.55 -2.37 -4.18
CA ASN A 163 17.41 -1.52 -4.51
C ASN A 163 17.34 -1.18 -5.99
N ASP A 164 18.47 -0.80 -6.60
CA ASP A 164 18.48 -0.45 -8.01
C ASP A 164 18.28 -1.68 -8.90
N LEU A 165 18.90 -2.82 -8.54
CA LEU A 165 18.70 -4.09 -9.22
C LEU A 165 17.23 -4.53 -9.21
N VAL A 166 16.60 -4.56 -8.04
CA VAL A 166 15.19 -4.95 -7.90
C VAL A 166 14.28 -3.96 -8.61
N TYR A 167 14.57 -2.66 -8.52
CA TYR A 167 13.80 -1.65 -9.21
C TYR A 167 13.83 -1.87 -10.73
N THR A 168 15.02 -2.03 -11.30
CA THR A 168 15.22 -2.18 -12.74
C THR A 168 14.66 -3.50 -13.28
N VAL A 169 14.82 -4.61 -12.56
CA VAL A 169 14.44 -5.94 -13.04
C VAL A 169 12.98 -6.29 -12.75
N ILE A 170 12.42 -5.78 -11.64
CA ILE A 170 11.09 -6.19 -11.16
C ILE A 170 10.13 -5.00 -11.16
N GLN A 171 10.44 -3.94 -10.41
CA GLN A 171 9.47 -2.88 -10.13
C GLN A 171 9.11 -2.06 -11.37
N ALA A 172 10.11 -1.60 -12.14
CA ALA A 172 9.88 -0.79 -13.32
C ALA A 172 9.12 -1.55 -14.43
N PRO A 173 9.51 -2.79 -14.82
CA PRO A 173 8.73 -3.57 -15.77
C PRO A 173 7.30 -3.84 -15.29
N LEU A 174 7.12 -4.14 -14.00
CA LEU A 174 5.79 -4.37 -13.44
C LEU A 174 4.94 -3.09 -13.44
N LYS A 175 5.53 -1.93 -13.12
CA LYS A 175 4.87 -0.62 -13.21
C LYS A 175 4.43 -0.36 -14.65
N ASP A 176 5.34 -0.49 -15.60
CA ASP A 176 5.06 -0.20 -17.03
C ASP A 176 3.97 -1.13 -17.59
N MET A 177 4.02 -2.42 -17.25
CA MET A 177 2.97 -3.38 -17.59
C MET A 177 1.66 -3.14 -16.83
N GLY A 178 1.71 -2.55 -15.64
CA GLY A 178 0.58 -2.36 -14.75
C GLY A 178 -0.22 -1.08 -15.02
N THR A 179 0.43 -0.01 -15.48
CA THR A 179 -0.19 1.30 -15.70
C THR A 179 -0.89 1.41 -17.06
N ASN A 180 -1.88 0.55 -17.28
CA ASN A 180 -2.78 0.62 -18.43
C ASN A 180 -4.18 0.13 -18.06
N VAL A 181 -5.16 0.47 -18.91
CA VAL A 181 -6.58 0.18 -18.67
C VAL A 181 -6.86 -1.33 -18.54
N PHE A 182 -6.18 -2.17 -19.31
CA PHE A 182 -6.38 -3.62 -19.27
C PHE A 182 -5.95 -4.22 -17.93
N SER A 183 -4.79 -3.81 -17.42
CA SER A 183 -4.30 -4.24 -16.11
C SER A 183 -5.26 -3.85 -14.99
N VAL A 184 -5.79 -2.62 -15.02
CA VAL A 184 -6.81 -2.18 -14.05
C VAL A 184 -8.08 -3.03 -14.15
N ILE A 185 -8.60 -3.27 -15.35
CA ILE A 185 -9.80 -4.08 -15.57
C ILE A 185 -9.58 -5.51 -15.09
N ILE A 186 -8.45 -6.15 -15.42
CA ILE A 186 -8.16 -7.52 -15.01
C ILE A 186 -8.12 -7.64 -13.49
N ILE A 187 -7.41 -6.75 -12.80
CA ILE A 187 -7.34 -6.76 -11.34
C ILE A 187 -8.73 -6.48 -10.74
N GLY A 188 -9.51 -5.57 -11.33
CA GLY A 188 -10.87 -5.26 -10.91
C GLY A 188 -11.83 -6.44 -11.06
N LEU A 189 -11.75 -7.16 -12.18
CA LEU A 189 -12.50 -8.38 -12.45
C LEU A 189 -12.16 -9.49 -11.45
N VAL A 190 -10.86 -9.73 -11.19
CA VAL A 190 -10.42 -10.71 -10.19
C VAL A 190 -10.93 -10.33 -8.80
N SER A 191 -10.81 -9.06 -8.42
CA SER A 191 -11.33 -8.52 -7.15
C SER A 191 -12.83 -8.77 -7.01
N ASN A 192 -13.63 -8.42 -8.03
CA ASN A 192 -15.08 -8.62 -7.97
C ASN A 192 -15.46 -10.11 -8.02
N LEU A 193 -14.73 -10.95 -8.75
CA LEU A 193 -14.96 -12.39 -8.77
C LEU A 193 -14.74 -13.03 -7.38
N LEU A 194 -13.73 -12.58 -6.64
CA LEU A 194 -13.51 -13.03 -5.26
C LEU A 194 -14.72 -12.71 -4.35
N TRP A 195 -15.33 -11.53 -4.52
CA TRP A 195 -16.55 -11.17 -3.79
C TRP A 195 -17.72 -12.10 -4.09
N VAL A 196 -17.86 -12.55 -5.34
CA VAL A 196 -18.89 -13.53 -5.72
C VAL A 196 -18.73 -14.85 -4.95
N LEU A 197 -17.50 -15.19 -4.58
CA LEU A 197 -17.15 -16.36 -3.76
C LEU A 197 -17.18 -16.08 -2.25
N GLY A 198 -17.58 -14.88 -1.83
CA GLY A 198 -17.61 -14.46 -0.42
C GLY A 198 -16.24 -14.07 0.15
N ILE A 199 -15.22 -13.91 -0.70
CA ILE A 199 -13.88 -13.45 -0.32
C ILE A 199 -13.80 -11.94 -0.56
N HIS A 200 -13.26 -11.18 0.40
CA HIS A 200 -13.16 -9.73 0.27
C HIS A 200 -12.12 -9.31 -0.79
N GLY A 201 -12.55 -9.18 -2.04
CA GLY A 201 -11.73 -8.95 -3.22
C GLY A 201 -10.65 -7.87 -3.08
N PRO A 202 -11.03 -6.60 -2.79
CA PRO A 202 -10.06 -5.50 -2.72
C PRO A 202 -8.92 -5.74 -1.73
N ASN A 203 -9.22 -6.32 -0.57
CA ASN A 203 -8.23 -6.65 0.45
C ASN A 203 -7.33 -7.82 0.01
N THR A 204 -7.90 -8.82 -0.66
CA THR A 204 -7.12 -9.96 -1.17
C THR A 204 -6.14 -9.55 -2.26
N VAL A 205 -6.54 -8.65 -3.16
CA VAL A 205 -5.66 -8.18 -4.26
C VAL A 205 -4.78 -6.99 -3.85
N ALA A 206 -4.95 -6.43 -2.66
CA ALA A 206 -4.28 -5.20 -2.21
C ALA A 206 -2.77 -5.29 -2.33
N ALA A 207 -2.15 -6.41 -1.93
CA ALA A 207 -0.69 -6.57 -2.01
C ALA A 207 -0.18 -6.43 -3.44
N ILE A 208 -0.85 -7.06 -4.41
CA ILE A 208 -0.48 -6.97 -5.83
C ILE A 208 -0.74 -5.55 -6.35
N ARG A 209 -1.92 -5.00 -6.04
CA ARG A 209 -2.32 -3.65 -6.44
C ARG A 209 -1.33 -2.59 -5.95
N ASP A 210 -1.04 -2.57 -4.66
CA ASP A 210 -0.18 -1.54 -4.05
C ASP A 210 1.26 -1.64 -4.57
N THR A 211 1.72 -2.86 -4.81
CA THR A 211 3.03 -3.15 -5.41
C THR A 211 3.16 -2.58 -6.83
N ILE A 212 2.07 -2.58 -7.61
CA ILE A 212 2.04 -2.03 -8.98
C ILE A 212 1.82 -0.51 -8.97
N PHE A 213 0.85 -0.04 -8.19
CA PHE A 213 0.27 1.29 -8.37
C PHE A 213 0.75 2.35 -7.36
N THR A 214 1.40 1.98 -6.26
CA THR A 214 1.79 2.98 -5.24
C THR A 214 2.80 3.99 -5.79
N GLU A 215 3.82 3.55 -6.53
CA GLU A 215 4.77 4.46 -7.17
C GLU A 215 4.12 5.40 -8.20
N PRO A 216 3.40 4.92 -9.24
CA PRO A 216 2.78 5.83 -10.22
C PRO A 216 1.73 6.76 -9.59
N ASN A 217 1.05 6.34 -8.51
CA ASN A 217 0.15 7.21 -7.77
C ASN A 217 0.90 8.34 -7.04
N LEU A 218 2.09 8.07 -6.47
CA LEU A 218 2.92 9.11 -5.85
C LEU A 218 3.56 10.04 -6.90
N ASP A 219 3.89 9.53 -8.09
CA ASP A 219 4.36 10.36 -9.20
C ASP A 219 3.25 11.33 -9.65
N ASN A 220 2.01 10.84 -9.77
CA ASN A 220 0.85 11.70 -10.04
C ASN A 220 0.61 12.73 -8.92
N LEU A 221 0.74 12.33 -7.65
CA LEU A 221 0.59 13.24 -6.52
C LEU A 221 1.67 14.33 -6.53
N SER A 222 2.90 13.96 -6.83
CA SER A 222 4.04 14.89 -6.98
C SER A 222 3.81 15.84 -8.16
N TYR A 223 3.30 15.33 -9.28
CA TYR A 223 2.90 16.14 -10.44
C TYR A 223 1.88 17.20 -10.03
N VAL A 224 0.80 16.81 -9.35
CA VAL A 224 -0.23 17.74 -8.87
C VAL A 224 0.33 18.77 -7.90
N ALA A 225 1.25 18.35 -7.01
CA ALA A 225 1.88 19.27 -6.07
C ALA A 225 2.73 20.34 -6.78
N GLN A 226 3.40 19.99 -7.88
CA GLN A 226 4.25 20.89 -8.66
C GLN A 226 3.45 21.77 -9.64
N HIS A 227 2.42 21.22 -10.28
CA HIS A 227 1.69 21.89 -11.37
C HIS A 227 0.36 22.49 -10.93
N GLY A 228 -0.12 22.16 -9.72
CA GLY A 228 -1.40 22.63 -9.19
C GLY A 228 -2.63 22.02 -9.88
N SER A 229 -2.43 21.06 -10.79
CA SER A 229 -3.47 20.38 -11.56
C SER A 229 -3.12 18.91 -11.76
N ALA A 230 -4.14 18.06 -11.86
CA ALA A 230 -3.98 16.65 -12.26
C ALA A 230 -3.99 16.47 -13.79
N TRP A 231 -4.34 17.52 -14.54
CA TRP A 231 -4.33 17.48 -15.99
C TRP A 231 -2.90 17.33 -16.52
N GLY A 232 -2.64 16.29 -17.29
CA GLY A 232 -1.30 15.98 -17.79
C GLY A 232 -0.45 15.11 -16.84
N ALA A 233 -1.03 14.60 -15.75
CA ALA A 233 -0.33 13.67 -14.86
C ALA A 233 0.17 12.42 -15.63
N PRO A 234 1.36 11.90 -15.31
CA PRO A 234 2.05 10.90 -16.13
C PRO A 234 1.36 9.54 -16.19
N TYR A 235 0.60 9.14 -15.15
CA TYR A 235 -0.02 7.82 -15.07
C TYR A 235 -1.54 7.91 -14.86
N PRO A 236 -2.33 8.28 -15.87
CA PRO A 236 -3.79 8.36 -15.72
C PRO A 236 -4.44 6.99 -15.52
N ALA A 237 -3.84 5.92 -16.05
CA ALA A 237 -4.36 4.56 -16.01
C ALA A 237 -3.84 3.75 -14.81
N THR A 238 -4.16 4.20 -13.59
CA THR A 238 -3.89 3.44 -12.34
C THR A 238 -5.17 2.93 -11.70
N TRP A 239 -5.05 2.01 -10.73
CA TRP A 239 -6.20 1.60 -9.91
C TRP A 239 -6.92 2.79 -9.28
N ALA A 240 -6.19 3.74 -8.69
CA ALA A 240 -6.78 4.90 -8.05
C ALA A 240 -7.45 5.84 -9.07
N GLY A 241 -6.81 6.07 -10.22
CA GLY A 241 -7.33 6.95 -11.27
C GLY A 241 -8.57 6.40 -11.96
N LEU A 242 -8.58 5.10 -12.25
CA LEU A 242 -9.65 4.46 -13.03
C LEU A 242 -10.63 3.67 -12.17
N ASN A 243 -10.15 2.70 -11.40
CA ASN A 243 -11.04 1.80 -10.66
C ASN A 243 -11.71 2.53 -9.48
N ASP A 244 -10.94 3.21 -8.63
CA ASP A 244 -11.53 3.97 -7.51
C ASP A 244 -12.25 5.24 -8.01
N GLY A 245 -11.75 5.85 -9.09
CA GLY A 245 -12.34 7.03 -9.71
C GLY A 245 -13.68 6.78 -10.41
N PHE A 246 -13.89 5.60 -11.02
CA PHE A 246 -15.05 5.37 -11.88
C PHE A 246 -15.79 4.04 -11.65
N ALA A 247 -15.16 3.06 -10.98
CA ALA A 247 -15.63 1.67 -10.95
C ALA A 247 -15.90 1.11 -9.54
N ASN A 248 -15.70 1.91 -8.48
CA ASN A 248 -15.91 1.51 -7.08
C ASN A 248 -16.87 2.44 -6.31
N TYR A 249 -17.69 3.23 -7.00
CA TYR A 249 -18.69 4.06 -6.33
C TYR A 249 -19.76 3.20 -5.66
N GLY A 250 -19.92 3.41 -4.36
CA GLY A 250 -20.76 2.56 -3.56
C GLY A 250 -20.09 1.32 -3.05
N GLY A 251 -18.78 1.15 -3.23
CA GLY A 251 -18.02 -0.07 -2.94
C GLY A 251 -17.77 -0.93 -4.19
N SER A 252 -17.43 -2.21 -3.99
CA SER A 252 -17.17 -3.14 -5.11
C SER A 252 -18.42 -3.32 -5.99
N GLY A 253 -18.24 -3.44 -7.30
CA GLY A 253 -19.36 -3.70 -8.21
C GLY A 253 -20.23 -2.49 -8.56
N MET A 254 -19.79 -1.26 -8.26
CA MET A 254 -20.56 -0.03 -8.51
C MET A 254 -21.93 -0.01 -7.84
N THR A 255 -22.02 -0.54 -6.62
CA THR A 255 -23.30 -0.79 -5.94
C THR A 255 -24.10 0.47 -5.61
N LEU A 256 -23.51 1.67 -5.67
CA LEU A 256 -24.28 2.90 -5.52
C LEU A 256 -25.28 3.07 -6.66
N GLY A 257 -24.89 2.71 -7.89
CA GLY A 257 -25.80 2.69 -9.04
C GLY A 257 -26.95 1.71 -8.84
N LEU A 258 -26.67 0.53 -8.30
CA LEU A 258 -27.70 -0.47 -7.95
C LEU A 258 -28.66 0.07 -6.88
N LEU A 259 -28.16 0.72 -5.83
CA LEU A 259 -29.00 1.32 -4.78
C LEU A 259 -29.93 2.39 -5.35
N ILE A 260 -29.42 3.28 -6.21
CA ILE A 260 -30.21 4.29 -6.90
C ILE A 260 -31.29 3.62 -7.76
N ALA A 261 -30.94 2.60 -8.53
CA ALA A 261 -31.89 1.86 -9.35
C ALA A 261 -33.01 1.20 -8.51
N ILE A 262 -32.69 0.66 -7.34
CA ILE A 262 -33.68 0.09 -6.41
C ILE A 262 -34.65 1.17 -5.93
N PHE A 263 -34.16 2.35 -5.57
CA PHE A 263 -35.03 3.44 -5.11
C PHE A 263 -35.99 3.93 -6.20
N ILE A 264 -35.50 4.02 -7.44
CA ILE A 264 -36.27 4.48 -8.60
C ILE A 264 -37.30 3.44 -9.07
N ALA A 265 -36.88 2.18 -9.24
CA ALA A 265 -37.65 1.20 -10.00
C ALA A 265 -38.22 0.05 -9.15
N SER A 266 -37.60 -0.30 -8.02
CA SER A 266 -38.03 -1.47 -7.24
C SER A 266 -39.27 -1.17 -6.39
N ARG A 267 -40.28 -2.05 -6.51
CA ARG A 267 -41.47 -2.07 -5.66
C ARG A 267 -41.39 -3.12 -4.55
N ARG A 268 -40.34 -3.94 -4.52
CA ARG A 268 -40.18 -5.02 -3.54
C ARG A 268 -39.73 -4.45 -2.19
N ALA A 269 -40.47 -4.78 -1.13
CA ALA A 269 -40.20 -4.25 0.22
C ALA A 269 -38.82 -4.67 0.75
N ASP A 270 -38.47 -5.95 0.61
CA ASP A 270 -37.18 -6.51 1.04
C ASP A 270 -35.99 -5.78 0.39
N TYR A 271 -36.02 -5.55 -0.92
CA TYR A 271 -34.96 -4.83 -1.64
C TYR A 271 -34.87 -3.37 -1.21
N ARG A 272 -36.02 -2.70 -1.02
CA ARG A 272 -36.05 -1.30 -0.59
C ARG A 272 -35.54 -1.15 0.84
N ASP A 273 -35.81 -2.09 1.72
CA ASP A 273 -35.35 -2.03 3.11
C ASP A 273 -33.84 -2.24 3.20
N ILE A 274 -33.28 -3.19 2.45
CA ILE A 274 -31.82 -3.31 2.32
C ILE A 274 -31.21 -2.03 1.73
N ALA A 275 -31.82 -1.44 0.69
CA ALA A 275 -31.30 -0.23 0.10
C ALA A 275 -31.29 0.97 1.07
N LYS A 276 -32.33 1.13 1.90
CA LYS A 276 -32.39 2.17 2.95
C LYS A 276 -31.29 1.98 4.01
N LEU A 277 -31.02 0.74 4.42
CA LEU A 277 -29.96 0.44 5.38
C LEU A 277 -28.56 0.63 4.77
N SER A 278 -28.43 0.41 3.46
CA SER A 278 -27.14 0.37 2.77
C SER A 278 -26.73 1.70 2.15
N ILE A 279 -27.64 2.65 1.93
CA ILE A 279 -27.30 3.90 1.22
C ILE A 279 -26.30 4.76 1.99
N ALA A 280 -26.46 4.85 3.32
CA ALA A 280 -25.54 5.61 4.16
C ALA A 280 -24.10 5.05 4.09
N PRO A 281 -23.84 3.75 4.37
CA PRO A 281 -22.49 3.20 4.20
C PRO A 281 -22.04 3.19 2.73
N GLY A 282 -22.95 3.02 1.78
CA GLY A 282 -22.65 3.05 0.34
C GLY A 282 -22.09 4.39 -0.13
N ILE A 283 -22.57 5.53 0.39
CA ILE A 283 -21.99 6.85 0.09
C ILE A 283 -20.51 6.93 0.51
N PHE A 284 -20.11 6.15 1.51
CA PHE A 284 -18.73 6.03 1.98
C PHE A 284 -18.00 4.81 1.40
N ASN A 285 -18.51 4.23 0.29
CA ASN A 285 -17.97 3.06 -0.39
C ASN A 285 -17.89 1.78 0.47
N ILE A 286 -18.72 1.68 1.51
CA ILE A 286 -18.89 0.48 2.35
C ILE A 286 -20.16 -0.22 1.90
N ASN A 287 -20.06 -1.47 1.45
CA ASN A 287 -21.13 -2.11 0.69
C ASN A 287 -21.45 -3.55 1.05
N GLU A 288 -20.86 -4.06 2.13
CA GLU A 288 -21.18 -5.35 2.72
C GLU A 288 -22.69 -5.51 2.99
N PRO A 289 -23.41 -4.48 3.49
CA PRO A 289 -24.87 -4.57 3.59
C PRO A 289 -25.58 -4.83 2.25
N VAL A 290 -25.02 -4.34 1.13
CA VAL A 290 -25.54 -4.62 -0.22
C VAL A 290 -25.13 -6.02 -0.67
N ILE A 291 -23.85 -6.37 -0.56
CA ILE A 291 -23.28 -7.65 -1.02
C ILE A 291 -23.97 -8.85 -0.36
N PHE A 292 -24.20 -8.77 0.95
CA PHE A 292 -24.80 -9.84 1.74
C PHE A 292 -26.31 -9.69 1.90
N GLY A 293 -26.83 -8.46 1.93
CA GLY A 293 -28.26 -8.19 2.15
C GLY A 293 -29.11 -8.33 0.87
N LEU A 294 -28.59 -7.87 -0.27
CA LEU A 294 -29.06 -8.32 -1.57
C LEU A 294 -28.16 -9.51 -1.89
N PRO A 295 -28.64 -10.76 -1.97
CA PRO A 295 -27.78 -11.91 -2.14
C PRO A 295 -27.06 -11.82 -3.49
N ILE A 296 -25.94 -11.09 -3.54
CA ILE A 296 -25.08 -10.90 -4.72
C ILE A 296 -24.08 -12.06 -4.74
N VAL A 297 -23.57 -12.41 -3.57
CA VAL A 297 -22.73 -13.60 -3.34
C VAL A 297 -23.46 -14.83 -3.87
N LEU A 298 -22.80 -15.59 -4.74
CA LEU A 298 -23.30 -16.81 -5.38
C LEU A 298 -24.62 -16.68 -6.18
N ASN A 299 -25.08 -15.46 -6.48
CA ASN A 299 -26.31 -15.25 -7.25
C ASN A 299 -26.00 -15.04 -8.74
N PRO A 300 -26.29 -16.02 -9.61
CA PRO A 300 -25.87 -15.97 -11.01
C PRO A 300 -26.45 -14.79 -11.80
N ILE A 301 -27.59 -14.22 -11.36
CA ILE A 301 -28.19 -13.06 -12.03
C ILE A 301 -27.45 -11.77 -11.63
N MET A 302 -27.19 -11.58 -10.33
CA MET A 302 -26.57 -10.35 -9.82
C MET A 302 -25.05 -10.31 -10.09
N VAL A 303 -24.42 -11.46 -10.21
CA VAL A 303 -22.98 -11.60 -10.51
C VAL A 303 -22.61 -10.94 -11.85
N ILE A 304 -23.47 -11.05 -12.86
CA ILE A 304 -23.21 -10.51 -14.19
C ILE A 304 -23.02 -8.98 -14.16
N PRO A 305 -24.01 -8.16 -13.71
CA PRO A 305 -23.83 -6.72 -13.62
C PRO A 305 -22.78 -6.33 -12.57
N PHE A 306 -22.62 -7.11 -11.50
CA PHE A 306 -21.62 -6.84 -10.47
C PHE A 306 -20.18 -6.91 -11.00
N ILE A 307 -19.89 -7.84 -11.91
CA ILE A 307 -18.56 -8.00 -12.52
C ILE A 307 -18.38 -7.05 -13.72
N ILE A 308 -19.39 -6.94 -14.60
CA ILE A 308 -19.25 -6.26 -15.89
C ILE A 308 -19.35 -4.73 -15.73
N THR A 309 -20.23 -4.22 -14.86
CA THR A 309 -20.47 -2.77 -14.74
C THR A 309 -19.21 -2.00 -14.35
N PRO A 310 -18.40 -2.45 -13.37
CA PRO A 310 -17.12 -1.81 -13.06
C PRO A 310 -16.18 -1.75 -14.28
N ALA A 311 -16.05 -2.84 -15.03
CA ALA A 311 -15.17 -2.88 -16.21
C ALA A 311 -15.63 -1.91 -17.30
N ILE A 312 -16.95 -1.83 -17.55
CA ILE A 312 -17.52 -0.85 -18.49
C ILE A 312 -17.24 0.58 -18.01
N ASN A 313 -17.45 0.87 -16.73
CA ASN A 313 -17.20 2.22 -16.20
C ASN A 313 -15.72 2.59 -16.23
N THR A 314 -14.82 1.64 -15.97
CA THR A 314 -13.38 1.84 -16.17
C THR A 314 -13.06 2.20 -17.61
N LEU A 315 -13.68 1.54 -18.60
CA LEU A 315 -13.49 1.85 -20.02
C LEU A 315 -14.09 3.20 -20.42
N ILE A 316 -15.22 3.60 -19.84
CA ILE A 316 -15.83 4.92 -20.12
C ILE A 316 -15.02 6.05 -19.48
N GLY A 317 -14.45 5.82 -18.30
CA GLY A 317 -13.62 6.79 -17.61
C GLY A 317 -12.22 6.95 -18.21
N TYR A 318 -11.73 5.94 -18.94
CA TYR A 318 -10.47 5.95 -19.69
C TYR A 318 -10.63 6.64 -21.04
#